data_AF-A0A1H9WTH6-F1
#
_entry.id   AF-A0A1H9WTH6-F1
#
_cell.length_a   1.000
_cell.length_b   1.000
_cell.length_c   1.000
_cell.angle_alpha   90.00
_cell.angle_beta   90.00
_cell.angle_gamma   90.00
#
_symmetry.space_group_name_H-M   'P 1'
#
loop_
_entity.id
_entity.type
_entity.pdbx_description
1 polymer ?
#
loop_
_entity_poly.entity_id
_entity_poly.type
_entity_poly.pdbx_seq_one_letter_code
_entity_poly.pdbx_strand_id
1 'polypeptide(L)'
;MITCHQSDYLEIACLYRIPIALTWADGRRMEGTPLDTGYNEQREECLLMDTGGNREWVVVEEAQGMTALAENPHFHEVRFGAES
;
A
#
# COMPACT_ATOMS: atom_id res chain seq x y z
N MET A 1 -1.24 10.15 9.99
CA MET A 1 0.22 9.97 10.17
C MET A 1 0.48 8.48 10.25
N ILE A 2 0.97 7.91 9.16
CA ILE A 2 1.41 6.52 9.09
C ILE A 2 2.58 6.38 10.07
N THR A 3 2.54 5.43 10.99
CA THR A 3 3.66 5.21 11.93
C THR A 3 4.84 4.63 11.15
N CYS A 4 6.08 4.90 11.57
CA CYS A 4 7.30 4.41 10.91
C CYS A 4 7.22 2.93 10.48
N HIS A 5 6.57 2.10 11.32
CA HIS A 5 6.40 0.66 11.12
C HIS A 5 5.42 0.28 9.98
N GLN A 6 4.45 1.14 9.65
CA GLN A 6 3.51 0.91 8.57
C GLN A 6 4.15 1.19 7.21
N SER A 7 5.02 2.21 7.13
CA SER A 7 5.83 2.49 5.93
C SER A 7 6.79 1.34 5.61
N ASP A 8 7.37 0.67 6.62
CA ASP A 8 8.18 -0.54 6.42
C ASP A 8 7.42 -1.63 5.65
N TYR A 9 6.13 -1.85 5.93
CA TYR A 9 5.36 -2.87 5.22
C TYR A 9 5.11 -2.52 3.75
N LEU A 10 4.96 -1.23 3.42
CA LEU A 10 4.83 -0.79 2.03
C LEU A 10 6.14 -1.02 1.28
N GLU A 11 7.28 -0.73 1.91
CA GLU A 11 8.59 -1.03 1.34
C GLU A 11 8.81 -2.53 1.15
N ILE A 12 8.43 -3.36 2.13
CA ILE A 12 8.47 -4.83 2.01
C ILE A 12 7.59 -5.30 0.85
N ALA A 13 6.37 -4.78 0.73
CA ALA A 13 5.46 -5.15 -0.36
C ALA A 13 6.09 -4.84 -1.72
N CYS A 14 6.69 -3.65 -1.88
CA CYS A 14 7.44 -3.27 -3.07
C CYS A 14 8.64 -4.19 -3.31
N LEU A 15 9.51 -4.36 -2.32
CA LEU A 15 10.77 -5.11 -2.43
C LEU A 15 10.54 -6.55 -2.89
N TYR A 16 9.54 -7.22 -2.31
CA TYR A 16 9.21 -8.61 -2.62
C TYR A 16 8.14 -8.75 -3.72
N ARG A 17 7.65 -7.63 -4.28
CA ARG A 17 6.58 -7.63 -5.29
C ARG A 17 5.37 -8.43 -4.83
N ILE A 18 5.00 -8.29 -3.56
CA ILE A 18 3.87 -9.00 -2.96
C ILE A 18 2.58 -8.37 -3.48
N PRO A 19 1.70 -9.10 -4.18
CA PRO A 19 0.43 -8.55 -4.62
C PRO A 19 -0.41 -8.16 -3.40
N ILE A 20 -0.95 -6.93 -3.41
CA ILE A 20 -1.74 -6.39 -2.30
C ILE A 20 -3.10 -5.88 -2.78
N ALA A 21 -4.04 -5.81 -1.84
CA ALA A 21 -5.27 -5.05 -1.95
C ALA A 21 -5.24 -3.88 -0.98
N LEU A 22 -5.29 -2.65 -1.50
CA LEU A 22 -5.53 -1.44 -0.71
C LEU A 22 -7.02 -1.22 -0.53
N THR A 23 -7.42 -0.77 0.65
CA THR A 23 -8.82 -0.42 0.96
C THR A 23 -8.90 1.00 1.52
N TRP A 24 -9.96 1.72 1.18
CA TRP A 24 -10.23 3.09 1.64
C TRP A 24 -11.54 3.14 2.45
N ALA A 25 -11.71 4.21 3.21
CA ALA A 25 -12.87 4.42 4.08
C ALA A 25 -14.20 4.52 3.32
N ASP A 26 -14.16 4.92 2.05
CA ASP A 26 -15.32 5.00 1.16
C ASP A 26 -15.71 3.64 0.55
N GLY A 27 -15.01 2.56 0.92
CA GLY A 27 -15.24 1.22 0.41
C GLY A 27 -14.54 0.93 -0.92
N ARG A 28 -13.74 1.87 -1.45
CA ARG A 28 -12.88 1.58 -2.60
C ARG A 28 -11.89 0.49 -2.23
N ARG A 29 -11.62 -0.38 -3.21
CA ARG A 29 -10.60 -1.42 -3.14
C ARG A 29 -9.81 -1.40 -4.44
N MET A 30 -8.49 -1.48 -4.33
CA MET A 30 -7.59 -1.54 -5.47
C MET A 30 -6.61 -2.68 -5.26
N GLU A 31 -6.49 -3.54 -6.25
CA GLU A 31 -5.65 -4.74 -6.20
C GLU A 31 -4.56 -4.62 -7.25
N GLY A 32 -3.33 -5.00 -6.90
CA GLY A 32 -2.23 -4.98 -7.83
C GLY A 32 -0.90 -5.31 -7.16
N THR A 33 0.17 -5.24 -7.94
CA THR A 33 1.53 -5.48 -7.45
C THR A 33 2.23 -4.14 -7.25
N PRO A 34 2.64 -3.81 -6.01
CA PRO A 34 3.37 -2.59 -5.75
C PRO A 34 4.80 -2.70 -6.30
N LEU A 35 5.24 -1.62 -6.94
CA LEU A 35 6.51 -1.52 -7.64
C LEU A 35 7.49 -0.54 -6.99
N ASP A 36 7.01 0.54 -6.41
CA ASP A 36 7.86 1.58 -5.83
C ASP A 36 7.02 2.48 -4.91
N THR A 37 7.66 3.14 -3.95
CA THR A 37 7.07 4.15 -3.08
C THR A 37 7.64 5.52 -3.41
N GLY A 38 6.82 6.56 -3.35
CA GLY A 38 7.25 7.92 -3.64
C GLY A 38 6.37 8.95 -2.97
N TYR A 39 6.71 10.23 -3.15
CA TYR A 39 5.91 11.35 -2.68
C TYR A 39 5.46 12.18 -3.88
N ASN A 40 4.20 12.60 -3.87
CA ASN A 40 3.69 13.55 -4.86
C ASN A 40 4.09 15.00 -4.51
N GLU A 41 3.65 15.96 -5.32
CA GLU A 41 3.93 17.40 -5.10
C GLU A 41 3.35 17.94 -3.78
N GLN A 42 2.32 17.30 -3.25
CA GLN A 42 1.70 17.63 -1.95
C GLN A 42 2.43 16.96 -0.77
N ARG A 43 3.50 16.22 -1.04
CA ARG A 43 4.26 15.40 -0.07
C ARG A 43 3.43 14.26 0.53
N GLU A 44 2.41 13.81 -0.18
CA GLU A 44 1.61 12.66 0.20
C GLU A 44 2.28 11.37 -0.28
N GLU A 45 2.25 10.34 0.54
CA GLU A 45 2.85 9.04 0.21
C GLU A 45 2.04 8.35 -0.88
N CYS A 46 2.73 7.94 -1.95
CA CYS A 46 2.17 7.32 -3.14
C CYS A 46 2.86 5.99 -3.41
N LEU A 47 2.09 5.04 -3.94
CA LEU A 47 2.55 3.70 -4.31
C LEU A 47 2.36 3.51 -5.81
N LEU A 48 3.43 3.15 -6.51
CA LEU A 48 3.36 2.76 -7.90
C LEU A 48 2.81 1.33 -7.97
N MET A 49 1.60 1.17 -8.49
CA MET A 49 0.92 -0.12 -8.59
C MET A 49 0.93 -0.61 -10.04
N ASP A 50 1.18 -1.91 -10.23
CA ASP A 50 0.94 -2.61 -11.49
C ASP A 50 -0.38 -3.38 -11.42
N THR A 51 -1.35 -2.93 -12.20
CA THR A 51 -2.71 -3.48 -12.29
C THR A 51 -2.88 -4.23 -13.61
N GLY A 52 -2.18 -5.36 -13.73
CA GLY A 52 -2.26 -6.23 -14.92
C GLY A 52 -1.59 -5.63 -16.17
N GLY A 53 -0.48 -4.91 -15.99
CA GLY A 53 0.32 -4.29 -17.05
C GLY A 53 0.16 -2.77 -17.14
N ASN A 54 -0.82 -2.19 -16.43
CA ASN A 54 -0.97 -0.75 -16.30
C ASN A 54 -0.31 -0.29 -15.00
N ARG A 55 0.57 0.71 -15.10
CA ARG A 55 1.27 1.27 -13.96
C ARG A 55 0.69 2.61 -13.59
N GLU A 56 0.23 2.74 -12.35
CA GLU A 56 -0.40 3.96 -11.85
C GLU A 56 0.12 4.31 -10.44
N TRP A 57 0.28 5.60 -10.18
CA TRP A 57 0.60 6.11 -8.86
C TRP A 57 -0.68 6.30 -8.06
N VAL A 58 -0.74 5.69 -6.89
CA VAL A 58 -1.92 5.66 -6.03
C VAL A 58 -1.56 6.28 -4.69
N VAL A 59 -2.33 7.27 -4.25
CA VAL A 59 -2.13 7.92 -2.94
C VAL A 59 -2.52 6.95 -1.83
N VAL A 60 -1.59 6.68 -0.91
CA VAL A 60 -1.75 5.74 0.21
C VAL A 60 -2.22 6.45 1.48
N GLU A 61 -2.02 7.76 1.59
CA GLU A 61 -2.30 8.52 2.82
C GLU A 61 -3.77 8.46 3.29
N GLU A 62 -4.71 8.20 2.37
CA GLU A 62 -6.14 8.03 2.67
C GLU A 62 -6.59 6.55 2.75
N ALA A 63 -5.69 5.60 2.48
CA ALA A 63 -6.01 4.19 2.59
C ALA A 63 -6.20 3.82 4.08
N GLN A 64 -7.18 2.97 4.37
CA GLN A 64 -7.40 2.40 5.70
C GLN A 64 -6.52 1.19 5.98
N GLY A 65 -6.00 0.56 4.94
CA GLY A 65 -5.11 -0.59 5.10
C GLY A 65 -4.72 -1.23 3.78
N MET A 66 -3.90 -2.27 3.92
CA MET A 66 -3.54 -3.19 2.86
C MET A 66 -3.67 -4.64 3.31
N THR A 67 -3.98 -5.52 2.38
CA THR A 67 -4.03 -6.97 2.58
C THR A 67 -3.15 -7.66 1.55
N ALA A 68 -2.29 -8.57 1.97
CA ALA A 68 -1.53 -9.42 1.05
C ALA A 68 -2.46 -10.42 0.37
N LEU A 69 -2.44 -10.44 -0.97
CA LEU A 69 -3.20 -11.38 -1.79
C LEU A 69 -2.45 -12.69 -2.04
N ALA A 70 -1.20 -12.78 -1.59
CA ALA A 70 -0.37 -13.97 -1.62
C ALA A 70 0.18 -14.28 -0.22
N GLU A 71 0.27 -15.58 0.11
CA GLU A 71 0.90 -16.03 1.35
C GLU A 71 2.36 -15.60 1.37
N ASN A 72 2.77 -14.94 2.45
CA ASN A 72 4.12 -14.46 2.65
C ASN A 72 4.43 -14.42 4.16
N PRO A 73 5.71 -14.50 4.55
CA PRO A 73 6.09 -14.53 5.96
C PRO A 73 6.10 -13.15 6.64
N HIS A 74 5.83 -12.07 5.91
CA HIS A 74 6.03 -10.70 6.40
C HIS A 74 4.74 -10.09 6.98
N PHE A 75 3.63 -10.18 6.24
CA PHE A 75 2.34 -9.62 6.67
C PHE A 75 1.16 -10.27 5.94
N HIS A 76 -0.02 -10.17 6.56
CA HIS A 76 -1.27 -10.57 5.92
C HIS A 76 -2.26 -9.40 5.81
N GLU A 77 -2.54 -8.71 6.92
CA GLU A 77 -3.35 -7.49 6.94
C GLU A 77 -2.58 -6.43 7.72
N VAL A 78 -2.47 -5.23 7.15
CA VAL A 78 -1.87 -4.04 7.78
C VAL A 78 -2.91 -2.94 7.72
N ARG A 79 -3.27 -2.37 8.86
CA ARG A 79 -4.18 -1.21 8.92
C ARG A 79 -3.35 0.06 9.02
N PHE A 80 -3.72 1.07 8.25
CA PHE A 80 -3.13 2.40 8.26
C PHE A 80 -3.99 3.32 9.13
N GLY A 81 -3.36 4.13 9.98
CA GLY A 81 -4.07 5.05 10.88
C GLY A 81 -4.32 4.50 12.29
N ALA A 82 -3.71 5.20 13.24
CA ALA A 82 -3.92 5.27 14.69
C ALA A 82 -4.38 3.99 15.42
N GLU A 83 -3.41 3.31 16.01
CA GLU A 83 -3.56 2.94 17.43
C GLU A 83 -3.93 4.22 18.21
N SER A 84 -4.98 4.11 19.02
CA SER A 84 -5.58 5.20 19.80
C SER A 84 -4.65 5.82 20.84
#